data_AF-A0A2N5Z7B1-F1
#
_entry.id   AF-A0A2N5Z7B1-F1
#
_cell.length_a   1.000
_cell.length_b   1.000
_cell.length_c   1.000
_cell.angle_alpha   90.00
_cell.angle_beta   90.00
_cell.angle_gamma   90.00
#
_symmetry.space_group_name_H-M   'P 1'
#
loop_
_entity.id
_entity.type
_entity.pdbx_description
1 polymer ?
#
loop_
_entity_poly.entity_id
_entity_poly.type
_entity_poly.pdbx_seq_one_letter_code
_entity_poly.pdbx_strand_id
1 'polypeptide(L)'
;MCASNQLLSLFEAADVRANLYKTEADYPGFSWPDKYPGKEELRVNNVVVLRLSEMYLIRAEAALNGAAGTAINDYNAVRTNRGLAAAAAVTLSDVYNERRRELCFEGNQLWDLSRTGRSLDIDPAETNIAGDIDIPFPDYRWAMPIDAFEMDNNPNMVQNPGY
;
A
#
# COMPACT_ATOMS: atom_id res chain seq x y z
N MET A 1 -11.97 3.69 7.52
CA MET A 1 -10.53 3.70 7.17
C MET A 1 -10.28 4.94 6.35
N CYS A 2 -9.40 5.84 6.79
CA CYS A 2 -9.01 7.03 6.05
C CYS A 2 -7.63 6.84 5.41
N ALA A 3 -7.31 7.63 4.40
CA ALA A 3 -5.99 7.70 3.81
C ALA A 3 -5.03 8.47 4.73
N SER A 4 -3.75 8.06 4.76
CA SER A 4 -2.71 8.86 5.39
C SER A 4 -2.28 10.02 4.49
N ASN A 5 -1.90 11.13 5.11
CA ASN A 5 -1.32 12.32 4.51
C ASN A 5 -0.06 11.98 3.72
N GLN A 6 0.76 11.05 4.22
CA GLN A 6 1.89 10.51 3.47
C GLN A 6 1.49 9.86 2.14
N LEU A 7 0.35 9.15 2.09
CA LEU A 7 -0.17 8.60 0.83
C LEU A 7 -0.71 9.72 -0.05
N LEU A 8 -1.45 10.67 0.52
CA LEU A 8 -2.03 11.80 -0.21
C LEU A 8 -0.96 12.69 -0.84
N SER A 9 0.17 12.91 -0.15
CA SER A 9 1.29 13.70 -0.65
C SER A 9 2.03 13.07 -1.83
N LEU A 10 1.80 11.77 -2.11
CA LEU A 10 2.40 11.11 -3.27
C LEU A 10 1.68 11.44 -4.58
N PHE A 11 0.43 11.92 -4.53
CA PHE A 11 -0.33 12.23 -5.73
C PHE A 11 0.09 13.56 -6.32
N GLU A 12 0.28 13.57 -7.64
CA GLU A 12 0.49 14.80 -8.40
C GLU A 12 -0.86 15.47 -8.67
N ALA A 13 -0.87 16.79 -8.85
CA ALA A 13 -2.11 17.55 -9.06
C ALA A 13 -2.94 17.10 -10.27
N ALA A 14 -2.30 16.50 -11.28
CA ALA A 14 -2.95 15.98 -12.48
C ALA A 14 -3.41 14.52 -12.36
N ASP A 15 -3.13 13.84 -11.24
CA ASP A 15 -3.47 12.43 -11.06
C ASP A 15 -4.97 12.24 -10.84
N VAL A 16 -5.62 11.51 -11.75
CA VAL A 16 -7.07 11.24 -11.64
C VAL A 16 -7.45 10.45 -10.39
N ARG A 17 -6.51 9.73 -9.76
CA ARG A 17 -6.74 8.94 -8.54
C ARG A 17 -6.97 9.83 -7.33
N ALA A 18 -6.48 11.06 -7.33
CA ALA A 18 -6.74 12.02 -6.25
C ALA A 18 -8.23 12.34 -6.12
N ASN A 19 -9.00 12.22 -7.22
CA ASN A 19 -10.46 12.41 -7.21
C ASN A 19 -11.22 11.27 -6.54
N LEU A 20 -10.56 10.16 -6.23
CA LEU A 20 -11.18 9.02 -5.52
C LEU A 20 -11.19 9.22 -4.00
N TYR A 21 -10.78 10.39 -3.50
CA TYR A 21 -10.84 10.72 -2.08
C TYR A 21 -11.95 11.73 -1.82
N LYS A 22 -12.76 11.45 -0.80
CA LYS A 22 -13.81 12.34 -0.30
C LYS A 22 -13.40 12.93 1.03
N THR A 23 -13.90 14.11 1.35
CA THR A 23 -13.76 14.75 2.66
C THR A 23 -15.15 15.02 3.24
N GLU A 24 -15.34 14.79 4.53
CA GLU A 24 -16.61 14.99 5.23
C GLU A 24 -16.50 16.20 6.16
N ALA A 25 -17.55 17.02 6.21
CA ALA A 25 -17.56 18.25 7.01
C ALA A 25 -17.44 17.97 8.52
N ASP A 26 -18.00 16.84 8.99
CA ASP A 26 -17.99 16.43 10.39
C ASP A 26 -16.60 15.97 10.87
N TYR A 27 -15.69 15.70 9.94
CA TYR A 27 -14.36 15.13 10.23
C TYR A 27 -13.29 15.87 9.41
N PRO A 28 -13.03 17.15 9.70
CA PRO A 28 -12.07 17.95 8.96
C PRO A 28 -10.66 17.35 9.06
N GLY A 29 -9.95 17.32 7.93
CA GLY A 29 -8.56 16.83 7.84
C GLY A 29 -8.42 15.34 7.51
N PHE A 30 -9.52 14.58 7.53
CA PHE A 30 -9.51 13.19 7.08
C PHE A 30 -9.96 13.08 5.62
N SER A 31 -9.41 12.09 4.91
CA SER A 31 -9.81 11.76 3.54
C SER A 31 -10.18 10.29 3.45
N TRP A 32 -11.34 9.97 2.89
CA TRP A 32 -11.85 8.60 2.77
C TRP A 32 -11.74 8.14 1.32
N PRO A 33 -11.21 6.92 1.08
CA PRO A 33 -11.13 6.38 -0.27
C PRO A 33 -12.51 5.90 -0.74
N ASP A 34 -12.88 6.31 -1.96
CA ASP A 34 -14.09 5.90 -2.68
C ASP A 34 -13.81 4.74 -3.65
N LYS A 35 -12.76 3.95 -3.38
CA LYS A 35 -12.34 2.82 -4.23
C LYS A 35 -13.36 1.67 -4.23
N TYR A 36 -14.12 1.54 -3.14
CA TYR A 36 -15.18 0.57 -2.96
C TYR A 36 -16.50 1.31 -2.63
N PRO A 37 -17.11 2.00 -3.61
CA PRO A 37 -18.23 2.92 -3.37
C PRO A 37 -19.58 2.22 -3.10
N GLY A 38 -19.67 0.92 -3.34
CA GLY A 38 -20.92 0.16 -3.31
C GLY A 38 -21.64 0.19 -4.67
N LYS A 39 -22.34 -0.89 -5.01
CA LYS A 39 -23.14 -0.96 -6.24
C LYS A 39 -24.50 -0.25 -6.10
N GLU A 40 -25.09 -0.33 -4.90
CA GLU A 40 -26.41 0.24 -4.54
C GLU A 40 -26.43 0.63 -3.05
N GLU A 41 -25.81 -0.21 -2.20
CA GLU A 41 -25.53 0.07 -0.80
C GLU A 41 -24.02 -0.01 -0.54
N LEU A 42 -23.52 0.76 0.43
CA LEU A 42 -22.09 0.78 0.82
C LEU A 42 -21.52 -0.59 1.20
N ARG A 43 -22.37 -1.55 1.58
CA ARG A 43 -21.96 -2.89 2.05
C ARG A 43 -21.82 -3.91 0.91
N VAL A 44 -22.19 -3.55 -0.32
CA VAL A 44 -22.14 -4.46 -1.47
C VAL A 44 -21.09 -4.00 -2.46
N ASN A 45 -19.88 -4.56 -2.34
CA ASN A 45 -18.73 -4.22 -3.16
C ASN A 45 -18.09 -5.47 -3.76
N ASN A 46 -17.61 -5.34 -5.00
CA ASN A 46 -16.71 -6.32 -5.58
C ASN A 46 -15.29 -6.03 -5.09
N VAL A 47 -14.62 -7.08 -4.61
CA VAL A 47 -13.22 -6.98 -4.18
C VAL A 47 -12.32 -7.36 -5.34
N VAL A 48 -11.39 -6.48 -5.67
CA VAL A 48 -10.33 -6.76 -6.65
C VAL A 48 -9.23 -7.53 -5.95
N VAL A 49 -8.94 -8.74 -6.42
CA VAL A 49 -7.86 -9.59 -5.89
C VAL A 49 -6.59 -9.46 -6.72
N LEU A 50 -6.73 -9.34 -8.04
CA LEU A 50 -5.63 -9.18 -8.99
C LEU A 50 -6.06 -8.26 -10.12
N ARG A 51 -5.10 -7.50 -10.66
CA ARG A 51 -5.37 -6.61 -11.80
C ARG A 51 -4.14 -6.34 -12.65
N LEU A 52 -4.39 -5.93 -13.89
CA LEU A 52 -3.33 -5.75 -14.87
C LEU A 52 -2.27 -4.70 -14.49
N SER A 53 -2.65 -3.60 -13.82
CA SER A 53 -1.67 -2.62 -13.35
C SER A 53 -0.65 -3.23 -12.38
N GLU A 54 -1.07 -4.17 -11.53
CA GLU A 54 -0.15 -4.86 -10.62
C GLU A 54 0.88 -5.66 -11.42
N MET A 55 0.46 -6.35 -12.48
CA MET A 55 1.38 -7.13 -13.34
C MET A 55 2.40 -6.24 -14.03
N TYR A 56 1.99 -5.05 -14.51
CA TYR A 56 2.93 -4.06 -15.05
C TYR A 56 3.95 -3.63 -13.99
N LEU A 57 3.51 -3.32 -12.77
CA LEU A 57 4.40 -2.86 -11.71
C LEU A 57 5.32 -3.97 -11.19
N ILE A 58 4.87 -5.22 -11.12
CA ILE A 58 5.73 -6.38 -10.80
C ILE A 58 6.81 -6.53 -11.87
N ARG A 59 6.46 -6.44 -13.16
CA ARG A 59 7.43 -6.55 -14.26
C ARG A 59 8.42 -5.38 -14.26
N ALA A 60 7.95 -4.16 -14.00
CA ALA A 60 8.79 -2.98 -13.88
C ALA A 60 9.81 -3.13 -12.74
N GLU A 61 9.34 -3.59 -11.57
CA GLU A 61 10.19 -3.85 -10.41
C GLU A 61 11.23 -4.95 -10.68
N ALA A 62 10.81 -6.05 -11.30
CA ALA A 62 11.72 -7.15 -11.63
C ALA A 62 12.81 -6.69 -12.61
N ALA A 63 12.47 -5.90 -13.63
CA ALA A 63 13.43 -5.36 -14.59
C ALA A 63 14.46 -4.44 -13.92
N LEU A 64 14.05 -3.63 -12.93
CA LEU A 64 14.97 -2.81 -12.14
C LEU A 64 15.87 -3.62 -11.20
N ASN A 65 15.47 -4.85 -10.86
CA ASN A 65 16.27 -5.81 -10.10
C ASN A 65 17.11 -6.74 -10.99
N GLY A 66 17.27 -6.42 -12.27
CA GLY A 66 18.17 -7.15 -13.18
C GLY A 66 17.51 -8.21 -14.05
N ALA A 67 16.17 -8.35 -14.02
CA ALA A 67 15.46 -9.17 -15.01
C ALA A 67 15.48 -8.50 -16.40
N ALA A 68 15.32 -9.30 -17.46
CA ALA A 68 15.18 -8.77 -18.81
C ALA A 68 13.86 -7.99 -18.97
N GLY A 69 13.91 -6.80 -19.58
CA GLY A 69 12.74 -5.98 -19.85
C GLY A 69 13.03 -4.48 -19.74
N THR A 70 12.00 -3.67 -20.01
CA THR A 70 12.11 -2.21 -20.00
C THR A 70 11.16 -1.63 -18.96
N ALA A 71 11.66 -1.44 -17.73
CA ALA A 71 10.86 -0.98 -16.59
C ALA A 71 10.10 0.32 -16.86
N ILE A 72 10.70 1.24 -17.60
CA ILE A 72 10.09 2.55 -17.91
C ILE A 72 8.81 2.42 -18.75
N ASN A 73 8.72 1.42 -19.62
CA ASN A 73 7.53 1.22 -20.45
C ASN A 73 6.35 0.75 -19.60
N ASP A 74 6.59 -0.19 -18.68
CA ASP A 74 5.57 -0.71 -17.78
C ASP A 74 5.11 0.33 -16.76
N TYR A 75 6.06 1.09 -16.21
CA TYR A 75 5.78 2.21 -15.33
C TYR A 75 4.92 3.28 -16.05
N ASN A 76 5.32 3.67 -17.26
CA ASN A 76 4.59 4.67 -18.05
C ASN A 76 3.22 4.18 -18.53
N ALA A 77 3.04 2.87 -18.73
CA ALA A 77 1.73 2.29 -19.08
C ALA A 77 0.71 2.50 -17.96
N VAL A 78 1.12 2.38 -16.70
CA VAL A 78 0.27 2.68 -15.55
C VAL A 78 0.08 4.20 -15.41
N ARG A 79 1.18 4.95 -15.43
CA ARG A 79 1.19 6.40 -15.17
C ARG A 79 0.35 7.20 -16.17
N THR A 80 0.54 6.97 -17.47
CA THR A 80 -0.20 7.68 -18.52
C THR A 80 -1.69 7.37 -18.53
N ASN A 81 -2.07 6.14 -18.13
CA ASN A 81 -3.46 5.75 -17.95
C ASN A 81 -4.12 6.42 -16.72
N ARG A 82 -3.36 7.19 -15.93
CA ARG A 82 -3.86 8.00 -14.81
C ARG A 82 -3.83 9.51 -15.11
N GLY A 83 -3.63 9.87 -16.39
CA GLY A 83 -3.59 11.26 -16.83
C GLY A 83 -2.25 11.96 -16.57
N LEU A 84 -1.23 11.23 -16.10
CA LEU A 84 0.08 11.77 -15.81
C LEU A 84 0.98 11.73 -17.05
N ALA A 85 1.91 12.69 -17.15
CA ALA A 85 2.92 12.69 -18.19
C ALA A 85 3.87 11.48 -18.03
N ALA A 86 4.31 10.92 -19.16
CA ALA A 86 5.31 9.86 -19.17
C ALA A 86 6.62 10.35 -18.53
N ALA A 87 7.20 9.53 -17.65
CA ALA A 87 8.50 9.80 -17.06
C ALA A 87 9.62 9.49 -18.06
N ALA A 88 10.74 10.21 -17.95
CA ALA A 88 11.92 10.00 -18.77
C ALA A 88 12.83 8.88 -18.22
N ALA A 89 12.77 8.64 -16.91
CA ALA A 89 13.50 7.59 -16.21
C ALA A 89 12.65 7.06 -15.06
N VAL A 90 12.99 5.88 -14.56
CA VAL A 90 12.31 5.24 -13.43
C VAL A 90 13.34 4.58 -12.53
N THR A 91 13.18 4.78 -11.23
CA THR A 91 13.95 4.11 -10.18
C THR A 91 13.07 3.12 -9.42
N LEU A 92 13.70 2.28 -8.59
CA LEU A 92 12.99 1.35 -7.71
C LEU A 92 12.06 2.09 -6.73
N SER A 93 12.49 3.24 -6.22
CA SER A 93 11.67 4.09 -5.35
C SER A 93 10.43 4.62 -6.08
N ASP A 94 10.58 5.01 -7.36
CA ASP A 94 9.44 5.46 -8.18
C ASP A 94 8.41 4.35 -8.36
N VAL A 95 8.86 3.12 -8.62
CA VAL A 95 7.97 1.95 -8.73
C VAL A 95 7.28 1.66 -7.40
N TYR A 96 7.99 1.73 -6.28
CA TYR A 96 7.38 1.55 -4.95
C TYR A 96 6.32 2.60 -4.64
N ASN A 97 6.58 3.87 -4.96
CA ASN A 97 5.62 4.94 -4.77
C ASN A 97 4.42 4.78 -5.70
N GLU A 98 4.64 4.35 -6.94
CA GLU A 98 3.55 4.07 -7.88
C GLU A 98 2.71 2.87 -7.44
N ARG A 99 3.33 1.79 -6.93
CA ARG A 99 2.62 0.66 -6.31
C ARG A 99 1.77 1.13 -5.13
N ARG A 100 2.31 1.97 -4.25
CA ARG A 100 1.57 2.53 -3.11
C ARG A 100 0.36 3.37 -3.56
N ARG A 101 0.49 4.22 -4.57
CA ARG A 101 -0.64 4.99 -5.14
C ARG A 101 -1.68 4.12 -5.82
N GLU A 102 -1.22 3.18 -6.64
CA GLU A 102 -2.06 2.40 -7.55
C GLU A 102 -2.80 1.26 -6.83
N LEU A 103 -2.18 0.65 -5.82
CA LEU A 103 -2.68 -0.50 -5.07
C LEU A 103 -3.10 -0.14 -3.63
N CYS A 104 -3.23 1.15 -3.31
CA CYS A 104 -3.76 1.59 -2.02
C CYS A 104 -5.11 0.91 -1.73
N PHE A 105 -5.30 0.50 -0.48
CA PHE A 105 -6.51 -0.20 0.00
C PHE A 105 -6.77 -1.60 -0.60
N GLU A 106 -5.79 -2.19 -1.31
CA GLU A 106 -5.88 -3.56 -1.84
C GLU A 106 -5.05 -4.58 -1.03
N GLY A 107 -4.49 -4.20 0.13
CA GLY A 107 -3.74 -5.10 1.01
C GLY A 107 -2.25 -5.30 0.68
N ASN A 108 -1.68 -4.50 -0.22
CA ASN A 108 -0.31 -4.72 -0.73
C ASN A 108 0.81 -4.09 0.12
N GLN A 109 0.58 -2.94 0.76
CA GLN A 109 1.65 -2.11 1.33
C GLN A 109 2.49 -2.83 2.39
N LEU A 110 1.86 -3.60 3.30
CA LEU A 110 2.55 -4.34 4.35
C LEU A 110 3.55 -5.35 3.76
N TRP A 111 3.11 -6.09 2.74
CA TRP A 111 3.92 -7.08 2.05
C TRP A 111 5.02 -6.43 1.23
N ASP A 112 4.72 -5.30 0.58
CA ASP A 112 5.72 -4.54 -0.18
C ASP A 112 6.82 -3.97 0.72
N LEU A 113 6.51 -3.53 1.93
CA LEU A 113 7.51 -3.06 2.90
C LEU A 113 8.37 -4.21 3.44
N SER A 114 7.74 -5.26 3.95
CA SER A 114 8.43 -6.41 4.54
C SER A 114 9.37 -7.13 3.56
N ARG A 115 8.91 -7.40 2.33
CA ARG A 115 9.73 -8.10 1.32
C ARG A 115 10.90 -7.28 0.79
N THR A 116 10.84 -5.95 0.93
CA THR A 116 11.91 -5.02 0.48
C THR A 116 12.75 -4.51 1.65
N GLY A 117 12.48 -4.98 2.87
CA GLY A 117 13.19 -4.59 4.07
C GLY A 117 13.02 -3.11 4.46
N ARG A 118 11.89 -2.50 4.11
CA ARG A 118 11.57 -1.11 4.45
C ARG A 118 10.74 -1.05 5.72
N SER A 119 11.07 -0.11 6.61
CA SER A 119 10.32 0.17 7.82
C SER A 119 8.94 0.75 7.53
N LEU A 120 8.03 0.58 8.47
CA LEU A 120 6.75 1.29 8.49
C LEU A 120 6.90 2.54 9.35
N ASP A 121 6.95 3.69 8.69
CA ASP A 121 7.05 5.00 9.34
C ASP A 121 5.65 5.65 9.34
N ILE A 122 5.12 5.91 10.53
CA ILE A 122 3.78 6.48 10.72
C ILE A 122 3.96 7.94 11.13
N ASP A 123 3.24 8.84 10.47
CA ASP A 123 3.24 10.25 10.88
C ASP A 123 2.53 10.39 12.24
N PRO A 124 3.22 10.86 13.31
CA PRO A 124 2.61 11.03 14.62
C PRO A 124 1.45 12.00 14.62
N ALA A 125 1.37 12.93 13.65
CA ALA A 125 0.25 13.84 13.52
C ALA A 125 -1.07 13.14 13.11
N GLU A 126 -0.99 11.89 12.65
CA GLU A 126 -2.15 11.14 12.14
C GLU A 126 -2.70 10.10 13.13
N THR A 127 -2.12 10.02 14.32
CA THR A 127 -2.51 9.03 15.31
C THR A 127 -2.58 9.63 16.71
N ASN A 128 -3.56 9.17 17.48
CA ASN A 128 -3.69 9.49 18.90
C ASN A 128 -2.97 8.46 19.80
N ILE A 129 -2.15 7.59 19.22
CA ILE A 129 -1.36 6.59 19.95
C ILE A 129 -0.13 7.29 20.53
N ALA A 130 0.01 7.23 21.85
CA ALA A 130 1.20 7.68 22.56
C ALA A 130 2.30 6.60 22.48
N GLY A 131 3.52 6.98 22.08
CA GLY A 131 4.70 6.12 22.04
C GLY A 131 5.33 5.99 20.65
N ASP A 132 6.34 5.11 20.53
CA ASP A 132 6.95 4.76 19.23
C ASP A 132 5.93 3.97 18.39
N ILE A 133 5.37 4.65 17.41
CA ILE A 133 4.38 4.12 16.46
C ILE A 133 5.03 3.47 15.23
N ASP A 134 6.30 3.77 15.01
CA ASP A 134 7.07 3.21 13.91
C ASP A 134 7.39 1.73 14.16
N ILE A 135 7.36 0.95 13.09
CA ILE A 135 7.76 -0.46 13.11
C ILE A 135 8.99 -0.60 12.22
N PRO A 136 10.21 -0.59 12.81
CA PRO A 136 11.43 -0.74 12.04
C PRO A 136 11.48 -2.13 11.39
N PHE A 137 12.22 -2.26 10.28
CA PHE A 137 12.56 -3.57 9.73
C PHE A 137 14.02 -3.93 10.04
N PRO A 138 14.33 -5.15 10.51
CA PRO A 138 13.40 -6.22 10.92
C PRO A 138 12.89 -6.05 12.36
N ASP A 139 11.64 -6.43 12.61
CA ASP A 139 11.00 -6.43 13.94
C ASP A 139 10.04 -7.63 14.03
N TYR A 140 9.77 -8.13 15.23
CA TYR A 140 8.88 -9.27 15.45
C TYR A 140 7.43 -8.96 15.06
N ARG A 141 7.02 -7.68 15.13
CA ARG A 141 5.66 -7.19 14.84
C ARG A 141 5.25 -7.27 13.37
N TRP A 142 6.18 -7.60 12.47
CA TRP A 142 5.87 -7.87 11.06
C TRP A 142 5.17 -9.22 10.84
N ALA A 143 5.22 -10.13 11.82
CA ALA A 143 4.47 -11.38 11.83
C ALA A 143 3.50 -11.38 13.01
N MET A 144 2.22 -11.67 12.77
CA MET A 144 1.25 -11.78 13.86
C MET A 144 1.58 -12.97 14.78
N PRO A 145 1.25 -12.92 16.07
CA PRO A 145 1.35 -14.09 16.93
C PRO A 145 0.46 -15.22 16.41
N ILE A 146 0.91 -16.45 16.59
CA ILE A 146 0.07 -17.63 16.47
C ILE A 146 -1.01 -17.53 17.56
N ASP A 147 -2.26 -17.84 17.18
CA ASP A 147 -3.40 -17.74 18.09
C ASP A 147 -3.21 -18.59 19.35
N ALA A 148 -3.63 -18.06 20.49
CA ALA A 148 -3.50 -18.72 21.79
C ALA A 148 -4.22 -20.07 21.81
N PHE A 149 -5.37 -20.17 21.13
CA PHE A 149 -6.11 -21.42 21.01
C PHE A 149 -5.29 -22.53 20.33
N GLU A 150 -4.51 -22.20 19.30
CA GLU A 150 -3.65 -23.18 18.62
C GLU A 150 -2.45 -23.56 19.48
N MET A 151 -1.88 -22.59 20.23
CA MET A 151 -0.78 -22.83 21.16
C MET A 151 -1.17 -23.73 22.32
N ASP A 152 -2.36 -23.53 22.90
CA ASP A 152 -2.84 -24.31 24.04
C ASP A 152 -3.20 -25.76 23.65
N ASN A 153 -3.68 -25.97 22.42
CA ASN A 153 -4.12 -27.29 21.96
C ASN A 153 -3.00 -28.15 21.35
N ASN A 154 -1.93 -27.54 20.83
CA ASN A 154 -0.81 -28.27 20.24
C ASN A 154 0.49 -28.02 21.03
N PRO A 155 0.91 -28.96 21.90
CA PRO A 155 2.11 -28.79 22.73
C PRO A 155 3.41 -28.77 21.92
N ASN A 156 3.39 -29.15 20.64
CA ASN A 156 4.55 -29.06 19.75
C ASN A 156 4.62 -27.72 18.99
N MET A 157 3.62 -26.85 19.14
CA MET A 157 3.61 -25.55 18.48
C MET A 157 4.64 -24.62 19.10
N VAL A 158 5.40 -23.91 18.26
CA VAL A 158 6.38 -22.92 18.70
C VAL A 158 5.89 -21.56 18.25
N GLN A 159 5.79 -20.62 19.18
CA GLN A 159 5.35 -19.25 18.92
C GLN A 159 6.37 -18.50 18.04
N ASN A 160 5.88 -17.51 17.31
CA ASN A 160 6.74 -16.56 16.59
C ASN A 160 7.67 -15.84 17.58
N PRO A 161 8.97 -15.68 17.26
CA PRO A 161 9.92 -15.05 18.17
C PRO A 161 9.45 -13.66 18.62
N GLY A 162 9.49 -13.39 19.93
CA GLY A 162 9.10 -12.09 20.49
C GLY A 162 7.66 -11.98 21.00
N TYR A 163 6.84 -13.01 20.79
CA TYR A 163 5.48 -13.14 21.35
C TYR A 163 5.38 -14.19 22.46
#